data_AF-A0A1S1P9H6-F1
#
_entry.id   AF-A0A1S1P9H6-F1
#
_cell.length_a   1.000
_cell.length_b   1.000
_cell.length_c   1.000
_cell.angle_alpha   90.00
_cell.angle_beta   90.00
_cell.angle_gamma   90.00
#
_symmetry.space_group_name_H-M   'P 1'
#
loop_
_entity.id
_entity.type
_entity.pdbx_description
1 polymer ?
#
loop_
_entity_poly.entity_id
_entity_poly.type
_entity_poly.pdbx_seq_one_letter_code
_entity_poly.pdbx_strand_id
1 'polypeptide(L)'
;MSVIQAIAATLVAVAAAGMKPKELMAAVRQKHPEASKKEIVRAAFYALTDNITRQPDGAAALQALAIEERAFTDEDTAQGTAPRKKLKSKKSRHKAKDGGEATA
;
A
#
# COMPACT_ATOMS: atom_id res chain seq x y z
N MET A 1 -19.39 13.38 13.76
CA MET A 1 -18.87 12.45 12.74
C MET A 1 -17.61 13.02 12.15
N SER A 2 -16.57 12.21 11.93
CA SER A 2 -15.33 12.68 11.29
C SER A 2 -15.50 12.82 9.77
N VAL A 3 -14.63 13.63 9.13
CA VAL A 3 -14.62 13.82 7.67
C VAL A 3 -14.43 12.48 6.94
N ILE A 4 -13.52 11.63 7.43
CA ILE A 4 -13.27 10.29 6.87
C ILE A 4 -14.54 9.41 6.94
N GLN A 5 -15.28 9.45 8.04
CA GLN A 5 -16.53 8.69 8.20
C GLN A 5 -17.63 9.18 7.25
N ALA A 6 -17.75 10.50 7.05
CA ALA A 6 -18.73 11.07 6.12
C ALA A 6 -18.45 10.68 4.67
N ILE A 7 -17.17 10.71 4.26
CA ILE A 7 -16.74 10.26 2.94
C ILE A 7 -16.95 8.74 2.78
N ALA A 8 -16.66 7.96 3.82
CA ALA A 8 -16.85 6.51 3.82
C ALA A 8 -18.32 6.10 3.65
N ALA A 9 -19.24 6.73 4.38
CA ALA A 9 -20.67 6.50 4.23
C ALA A 9 -21.15 6.82 2.81
N THR A 10 -20.60 7.90 2.23
CA THR A 10 -20.90 8.29 0.84
C THR A 10 -20.36 7.26 -0.17
N LEU A 11 -19.14 6.77 0.04
CA LEU A 11 -18.53 5.72 -0.78
C LEU A 11 -19.38 4.45 -0.80
N VAL A 12 -19.85 3.98 0.36
CA VAL A 12 -20.70 2.78 0.45
C VAL A 12 -22.01 2.98 -0.30
N ALA A 13 -22.66 4.13 -0.12
CA ALA A 13 -23.92 4.46 -0.79
C ALA A 13 -23.77 4.51 -2.32
N VAL A 14 -22.65 5.04 -2.84
CA VAL A 14 -22.40 5.15 -4.28
C VAL A 14 -21.90 3.82 -4.87
N ALA A 15 -21.11 3.04 -4.13
CA ALA A 15 -20.56 1.76 -4.60
C ALA A 15 -21.64 0.69 -4.81
N ALA A 16 -22.75 0.76 -4.07
CA ALA A 16 -23.91 -0.12 -4.25
C ALA A 16 -24.51 -0.05 -5.67
N ALA A 17 -24.24 1.02 -6.42
CA ALA A 17 -24.69 1.20 -7.80
C ALA A 17 -23.80 0.50 -8.86
N GLY A 18 -22.79 -0.30 -8.47
CA GLY A 18 -21.96 -1.07 -9.41
C GLY A 18 -21.02 -0.23 -10.29
N MET A 19 -20.70 0.99 -9.86
CA MET A 19 -19.90 1.96 -10.62
C MET A 19 -18.43 1.59 -10.75
N LYS A 20 -17.78 2.05 -11.82
CA LYS A 20 -16.33 1.89 -12.01
C LYS A 20 -15.55 2.81 -11.04
N PRO A 21 -14.30 2.47 -10.68
CA PRO A 21 -13.51 3.26 -9.72
C PRO A 21 -13.37 4.75 -10.06
N LYS A 22 -13.27 5.10 -11.34
CA LYS A 22 -13.21 6.50 -11.80
C LYS A 22 -14.52 7.26 -11.53
N GLU A 23 -15.66 6.61 -11.76
CA GLU A 23 -16.99 7.18 -11.56
C GLU A 23 -17.27 7.35 -10.07
N LEU A 24 -16.85 6.38 -9.24
CA LEU A 24 -16.87 6.46 -7.78
C LEU A 24 -16.10 7.69 -7.26
N MET A 25 -14.87 7.91 -7.73
CA MET A 25 -14.07 9.08 -7.35
C MET A 25 -14.75 10.40 -7.74
N ALA A 26 -15.35 10.46 -8.93
CA ALA A 26 -16.07 11.64 -9.41
C ALA A 26 -17.32 11.91 -8.58
N ALA A 27 -18.14 10.89 -8.31
CA ALA A 27 -19.35 11.00 -7.50
C ALA A 27 -19.06 11.41 -6.06
N VAL A 28 -17.98 10.90 -5.46
CA VAL A 28 -17.54 11.33 -4.13
C VAL A 28 -17.10 12.79 -4.15
N ARG A 29 -16.32 13.21 -5.15
CA ARG A 29 -15.88 14.61 -5.29
C ARG A 29 -17.00 15.59 -5.57
N GLN A 30 -18.09 15.17 -6.21
CA GLN A 30 -19.28 16.00 -6.37
C GLN A 30 -19.94 16.32 -5.01
N LYS A 31 -19.92 15.36 -4.07
CA LYS A 31 -20.51 15.53 -2.73
C LYS A 31 -19.53 16.10 -1.70
N HIS A 32 -18.24 15.87 -1.89
CA HIS A 32 -17.14 16.30 -1.01
C HIS A 32 -16.05 16.97 -1.88
N PRO A 33 -16.27 18.22 -2.33
CA PRO A 33 -15.34 18.89 -3.25
C PRO A 33 -13.98 19.18 -2.60
N GLU A 34 -13.95 19.42 -1.29
CA GLU A 34 -12.72 19.57 -0.50
C GLU A 34 -11.94 18.27 -0.28
N ALA A 35 -12.52 17.10 -0.56
CA ALA A 35 -11.86 15.83 -0.29
C ALA A 35 -10.67 15.59 -1.23
N SER A 36 -9.48 15.48 -0.64
CA SER A 36 -8.29 15.08 -1.35
C SER A 36 -8.37 13.61 -1.76
N LYS A 37 -7.64 13.24 -2.83
CA LYS A 37 -7.55 11.83 -3.26
C LYS A 37 -7.12 10.90 -2.11
N LYS A 38 -6.22 11.37 -1.23
CA LYS A 38 -5.73 10.60 -0.09
C LYS A 38 -6.83 10.33 0.93
N GLU A 39 -7.67 11.31 1.21
CA GLU A 39 -8.80 11.16 2.13
C GLU A 39 -9.85 10.20 1.60
N ILE A 40 -10.16 10.27 0.30
CA ILE A 40 -11.10 9.34 -0.33
C ILE A 40 -10.58 7.91 -0.27
N VAL A 41 -9.30 7.68 -0.59
CA VAL A 41 -8.69 6.36 -0.49
C VAL A 41 -8.69 5.86 0.96
N ARG A 42 -8.30 6.71 1.93
CA ARG A 42 -8.34 6.36 3.36
C ARG A 42 -9.76 6.04 3.83
N ALA A 43 -10.76 6.79 3.36
CA ALA A 43 -12.17 6.53 3.65
C ALA A 43 -12.68 5.23 3.02
N ALA A 44 -12.20 4.85 1.85
CA ALA A 44 -12.52 3.56 1.24
C ALA A 44 -11.99 2.39 2.09
N PHE A 45 -10.74 2.49 2.57
CA PHE A 45 -10.19 1.50 3.51
C PHE A 45 -10.95 1.48 4.83
N TYR A 46 -11.28 2.65 5.38
CA TYR A 46 -12.10 2.75 6.58
C TYR A 46 -13.45 2.02 6.38
N ALA A 47 -14.14 2.28 5.27
CA ALA A 47 -15.42 1.64 4.97
C ALA A 47 -15.31 0.11 4.85
N LEU A 48 -14.22 -0.39 4.27
CA LEU A 48 -13.96 -1.82 4.17
C LEU A 48 -13.81 -2.46 5.55
N THR A 49 -13.00 -1.86 6.43
CA THR A 49 -12.78 -2.38 7.79
C THR A 49 -13.97 -2.18 8.73
N ASP A 50 -14.71 -1.08 8.58
CA ASP A 50 -15.93 -0.80 9.37
C ASP A 50 -17.05 -1.78 9.01
N ASN A 51 -17.15 -2.21 7.75
CA ASN A 51 -18.11 -3.25 7.35
C ASN A 51 -17.77 -4.63 7.95
N ILE A 52 -16.50 -5.00 7.97
CA ILE A 52 -16.02 -6.26 8.59
C ILE A 52 -16.32 -6.25 10.11
N THR A 53 -16.19 -5.11 10.78
CA THR A 53 -16.51 -4.98 12.20
C THR A 53 -18.02 -4.96 12.49
N ARG A 54 -18.86 -4.51 11.53
CA ARG A 54 -20.34 -4.59 11.65
C ARG A 54 -20.93 -5.96 11.29
N GLN A 55 -20.22 -6.79 10.52
CA GLN A 55 -20.63 -8.15 10.12
C GLN A 55 -19.61 -9.18 10.65
N PRO A 56 -19.52 -9.35 11.98
CA PRO A 56 -18.47 -10.14 12.62
C PRO A 56 -18.50 -11.63 12.24
N ASP A 57 -19.67 -12.18 11.89
CA ASP A 57 -19.82 -13.59 11.55
C ASP A 57 -19.04 -14.00 10.29
N GLY A 58 -18.98 -13.12 9.28
CA GLY A 58 -18.20 -13.37 8.06
C GLY A 58 -16.70 -13.11 8.24
N ALA A 59 -16.35 -12.17 9.12
CA ALA A 59 -14.96 -11.76 9.37
C ALA A 59 -14.12 -12.88 9.99
N ALA A 60 -14.67 -13.59 10.98
CA ALA A 60 -13.98 -14.67 11.67
C ALA A 60 -13.70 -15.87 10.74
N ALA A 61 -14.66 -16.24 9.89
CA ALA A 61 -14.49 -17.32 8.91
C ALA A 61 -13.42 -16.97 7.85
N LEU A 62 -13.42 -15.74 7.35
CA LEU A 62 -12.39 -15.26 6.41
C LEU A 62 -11.00 -15.19 7.06
N GLN A 63 -10.92 -14.81 8.34
CA GLN A 63 -9.67 -14.82 9.09
C GLN A 63 -9.15 -16.24 9.34
N ALA A 64 -10.03 -17.18 9.71
CA ALA A 64 -9.69 -18.58 9.89
C ALA A 64 -9.13 -19.19 8.59
N LEU A 65 -9.81 -18.95 7.46
CA LEU A 65 -9.38 -19.38 6.13
C LEU A 65 -8.00 -18.80 5.76
N ALA A 66 -7.76 -17.51 6.03
CA ALA A 66 -6.45 -16.90 5.75
C ALA A 66 -5.32 -17.49 6.61
N ILE A 67 -5.60 -17.90 7.86
CA ILE A 67 -4.64 -18.58 8.73
C ILE A 67 -4.37 -20.00 8.22
N GLU A 68 -5.42 -20.71 7.83
CA GLU A 68 -5.35 -22.08 7.31
C GLU A 68 -4.55 -22.14 6.00
N GLU A 69 -4.91 -21.35 4.99
CA GLU A 69 -4.21 -21.30 3.69
C GLU A 69 -2.72 -20.88 3.82
N ARG A 70 -2.41 -19.98 4.77
CA ARG A 70 -1.02 -19.58 5.05
C ARG A 70 -0.24 -20.66 5.79
N ALA A 71 -0.89 -21.47 6.62
CA ALA A 71 -0.26 -22.60 7.31
C ALA A 71 0.02 -23.77 6.36
N PHE A 72 -0.72 -23.87 5.25
CA PHE A 72 -0.50 -24.87 4.19
C PHE A 72 0.56 -24.48 3.16
N THR A 73 1.23 -23.32 3.28
CA THR A 73 2.26 -22.87 2.33
C THR A 73 3.72 -23.01 2.82
N ASP A 74 4.00 -23.90 3.76
CA ASP A 74 5.39 -24.14 4.23
C ASP A 74 6.10 -25.32 3.52
N GLU A 75 5.49 -25.98 2.54
CA GLU A 75 6.18 -26.98 1.70
C GLU A 75 5.97 -26.65 0.21
N ASP A 76 7.06 -26.30 -0.48
CA ASP A 76 7.20 -26.07 -1.94
C ASP A 76 6.90 -24.65 -2.47
N THR A 77 7.78 -23.69 -2.17
CA THR A 77 8.43 -22.89 -3.23
C THR A 77 9.68 -22.18 -2.70
N ALA A 78 10.77 -22.94 -2.65
CA ALA A 78 12.07 -22.35 -2.88
C ALA A 78 12.14 -21.87 -4.34
N GLN A 79 11.92 -20.57 -4.62
CA GLN A 79 12.64 -19.78 -5.65
C GLN A 79 12.14 -18.32 -5.82
N GLY A 80 13.06 -17.36 -5.63
CA GLY A 80 13.10 -16.03 -6.27
C GLY A 80 12.52 -14.86 -5.45
N THR A 81 13.28 -13.92 -4.86
CA THR A 81 14.62 -13.41 -5.17
C THR A 81 15.30 -12.79 -3.94
N ALA A 82 16.62 -12.89 -3.93
CA ALA A 82 17.55 -12.82 -2.81
C ALA A 82 17.77 -11.44 -2.13
N PRO A 83 18.36 -11.41 -0.92
CA PRO A 83 18.90 -10.20 -0.28
C PRO A 83 20.17 -9.73 -1.01
N ARG A 84 20.20 -8.49 -1.50
CA ARG A 84 21.37 -7.92 -2.19
C ARG A 84 22.53 -7.70 -1.22
N LYS A 85 23.44 -8.67 -1.11
CA LYS A 85 24.76 -8.51 -0.47
C LYS A 85 25.68 -7.67 -1.37
N LYS A 86 26.42 -6.78 -0.72
CA LYS A 86 27.45 -5.85 -1.21
C LYS A 86 28.47 -6.56 -2.12
N LEU A 87 28.79 -5.97 -3.28
CA LEU A 87 29.94 -6.38 -4.08
C LEU A 87 30.95 -5.22 -4.21
N LYS A 88 32.10 -5.41 -3.56
CA LYS A 88 33.32 -4.63 -3.70
C LYS A 88 33.90 -4.86 -5.11
N SER A 89 34.03 -3.82 -5.93
CA SER A 89 34.91 -3.84 -7.11
C SER A 89 36.19 -3.04 -6.82
N LYS A 90 37.26 -3.77 -6.50
CA LYS A 90 38.65 -3.30 -6.60
C LYS A 90 39.07 -3.35 -8.08
N LYS A 91 40.13 -2.61 -8.44
CA LYS A 91 40.94 -2.64 -9.69
C LYS A 91 40.46 -1.61 -10.74
N SER A 92 41.25 -0.68 -11.30
CA SER A 92 42.70 -0.44 -11.28
C SER A 92 43.09 0.81 -12.09
N ARG A 93 44.20 1.44 -11.68
CA ARG A 93 45.28 2.09 -12.48
C ARG A 93 44.95 3.31 -13.36
N HIS A 94 45.57 4.44 -13.02
CA HIS A 94 46.61 5.17 -13.79
C HIS A 94 47.14 6.30 -12.88
N LYS A 95 48.29 6.16 -12.21
CA LYS A 95 49.69 6.39 -12.61
C LYS A 95 50.04 7.86 -12.95
N ALA A 96 50.57 8.53 -11.91
CA ALA A 96 51.76 9.40 -11.86
C ALA A 96 51.78 10.82 -12.44
N LYS A 97 52.58 11.64 -11.71
CA LYS A 97 53.21 12.95 -12.00
C LYS A 97 52.36 14.19 -11.69
N ASP A 98 52.87 15.28 -11.15
CA ASP A 98 54.21 15.72 -10.73
C ASP A 98 54.03 16.96 -9.83
N GLY A 99 55.02 17.28 -8.99
CA GLY A 99 55.41 18.67 -8.67
C GLY A 99 54.61 19.52 -7.68
N GLY A 100 55.23 19.79 -6.51
CA GLY A 100 55.46 21.13 -5.94
C GLY A 100 54.29 21.92 -5.33
N GLU A 101 54.41 22.32 -4.05
CA GLU A 101 54.88 23.66 -3.62
C GLU A 101 54.74 23.80 -2.09
N ALA A 102 55.52 24.72 -1.52
CA ALA A 102 55.92 24.83 -0.13
C ALA A 102 54.94 25.62 0.78
N THR A 103 55.40 25.85 2.02
CA THR A 103 54.94 26.78 3.07
C THR A 103 53.81 26.25 3.98
N ALA A 104 53.89 26.31 5.31
CA ALA A 104 54.67 27.13 6.24
C ALA A 104 55.05 26.35 7.52
#